data_AF-A0A380FJV0-F1
#
_entry.id   AF-A0A380FJV0-F1
#
_cell.length_a   1.000
_cell.length_b   1.000
_cell.length_c   1.000
_cell.angle_alpha   90.00
_cell.angle_beta   90.00
_cell.angle_gamma   90.00
#
_symmetry.space_group_name_H-M   'P 1'
#
loop_
_entity.id
_entity.type
_entity.pdbx_description
1 polymer ?
#
loop_
_entity_poly.entity_id
_entity_poly.type
_entity_poly.pdbx_seq_one_letter_code
_entity_poly.pdbx_strand_id
1 'polypeptide(L)' 'MIWLLLVFYNSYKSENIKLPDEVKLVSFNDLEVIQYAVPSVSGVHIPVDEFGRTAVRMAEERINKTRKIAIHVCSGGAIK' A
#
# COMPACT_ATOMS: atom_id res chain seq x y z
N MET A 1 -0.14 5.80 8.23
CA MET A 1 -1.57 5.49 8.04
C MET A 1 -2.00 4.19 8.76
N ILE A 2 -1.45 3.91 9.95
CA ILE A 2 -1.82 2.75 10.81
C ILE A 2 -2.96 3.10 11.78
N TRP A 3 -2.99 4.35 12.25
CA TRP A 3 -4.01 4.85 13.18
C TRP A 3 -5.43 4.72 12.65
N LEU A 4 -5.64 4.91 11.34
CA LEU A 4 -6.95 4.77 10.71
C LEU A 4 -7.47 3.32 10.81
N LEU A 5 -6.58 2.33 10.64
CA LEU A 5 -6.93 0.92 10.75
C LEU A 5 -7.32 0.54 12.19
N LEU A 6 -6.59 1.04 13.18
CA LEU A 6 -6.92 0.84 14.59
C LEU A 6 -8.26 1.48 14.97
N VAL A 7 -8.59 2.65 14.41
CA VAL A 7 -9.91 3.29 14.61
C VAL A 7 -11.03 2.40 14.08
N PHE A 8 -10.90 1.89 12.85
CA PHE A 8 -11.91 1.00 12.28
C PHE A 8 -12.03 -0.30 13.07
N TYR A 9 -10.91 -0.95 13.41
CA TYR A 9 -10.93 -2.18 14.22
C TYR A 9 -11.66 -1.99 15.56
N ASN A 10 -11.37 -0.90 16.28
CA ASN A 10 -12.03 -0.60 17.54
C ASN A 10 -13.54 -0.31 17.36
N SER A 11 -13.93 0.34 16.26
CA SER A 11 -15.34 0.59 15.95
C SER A 11 -16.09 -0.72 15.71
N TYR A 12 -15.57 -1.61 14.86
CA TYR A 12 -16.19 -2.91 14.60
C TYR A 12 -16.25 -3.79 15.86
N LYS A 13 -15.20 -3.75 16.68
CA LYS A 13 -15.18 -4.45 17.97
C LYS A 13 -16.27 -3.93 18.92
N SER A 14 -16.51 -2.62 18.94
CA SER A 14 -17.57 -2.02 19.77
C SER A 14 -18.99 -2.40 19.33
N GLU A 15 -19.15 -2.76 18.06
CA GLU A 15 -20.41 -3.22 17.47
C GLU A 15 -20.59 -4.75 17.49
N ASN A 16 -19.67 -5.49 18.14
CA ASN A 16 -19.61 -6.97 18.15
C ASN A 16 -19.50 -7.62 16.75
N ILE A 17 -19.04 -6.89 15.74
CA ILE A 17 -18.81 -7.41 14.39
C ILE A 17 -17.51 -8.22 14.39
N LYS A 18 -17.57 -9.48 13.94
CA LYS A 18 -16.41 -10.39 14.00
C LYS A 18 -15.50 -10.19 12.78
N LEU A 19 -14.31 -9.64 13.01
CA LEU A 19 -13.21 -9.62 12.05
C LEU A 19 -12.27 -10.82 12.31
N PRO A 20 -11.89 -11.63 11.31
CA PRO A 20 -12.17 -11.50 9.87
C PRO A 20 -13.39 -12.28 9.34
N ASP A 21 -14.16 -12.93 10.22
CA ASP A 21 -15.19 -13.91 9.84
C ASP A 21 -16.39 -13.31 9.10
N GLU A 22 -16.81 -12.08 9.46
CA GLU A 22 -17.98 -11.40 8.87
C GLU A 22 -17.57 -10.28 7.91
N VAL A 23 -16.47 -9.57 8.22
CA VAL A 23 -15.95 -8.47 7.41
C VAL A 23 -14.43 -8.63 7.33
N LYS A 24 -13.84 -8.41 6.16
CA LYS A 24 -12.39 -8.36 5.99
C LYS A 24 -11.94 -6.92 5.82
N LEU A 25 -11.10 -6.45 6.74
CA LEU A 25 -10.47 -5.14 6.64
C LEU A 25 -9.17 -5.27 5.84
N VAL A 26 -9.12 -4.66 4.65
CA VAL A 26 -7.94 -4.62 3.78
C VAL A 26 -7.41 -3.18 3.79
N SER A 27 -6.11 -3.02 4.02
CA SER A 27 -5.47 -1.70 4.05
C SER A 27 -4.26 -1.67 3.15
N PHE A 28 -4.15 -0.61 2.38
CA PHE A 28 -2.97 -0.31 1.57
C PHE A 28 -1.98 0.45 2.45
N ASN A 29 -1.15 -0.29 3.17
CA ASN A 29 0.04 0.29 3.78
C ASN A 29 1.17 -0.70 3.68
N ASP A 30 2.29 -0.20 3.20
CA ASP A 30 3.50 -0.98 3.14
C ASP A 30 4.41 -0.58 4.30
N LEU A 31 3.97 -0.94 5.51
CA LEU A 31 4.69 -0.63 6.73
C LEU A 31 4.98 -1.94 7.44
N GLU A 32 6.26 -2.18 7.75
CA GLU A 32 6.74 -3.30 8.58
C GLU A 32 5.95 -3.47 9.87
N VAL A 33 5.24 -2.44 10.33
CA VAL A 33 4.42 -2.47 11.56
C VAL A 33 3.12 -3.29 11.40
N ILE A 34 2.65 -3.58 10.17
CA ILE A 34 1.43 -4.38 9.95
C ILE A 34 1.57 -5.81 10.47
N GLN A 35 2.77 -6.38 10.43
CA GLN A 35 3.03 -7.73 10.96
C GLN A 35 2.81 -7.83 12.49
N TYR A 36 2.77 -6.69 13.19
CA TYR A 36 2.53 -6.62 14.64
C TYR A 36 1.08 -6.24 14.99
N ALA A 37 0.23 -5.98 13.99
CA ALA A 37 -1.19 -5.71 14.21
C ALA A 37 -1.97 -7.03 14.32
N VAL A 38 -2.64 -7.24 15.44
CA VAL A 38 -3.65 -8.30 15.61
C VAL A 38 -5.02 -7.65 15.40
N PRO A 39 -5.88 -8.13 14.48
CA PRO A 39 -5.81 -9.35 13.68
C PRO A 39 -5.02 -9.19 12.37
N SER A 40 -4.66 -10.29 11.71
CA SER A 40 -3.89 -10.30 10.46
C SER A 40 -4.61 -9.53 9.35
N VAL A 41 -4.19 -8.29 9.11
CA VAL A 41 -4.67 -7.47 8.00
C VAL A 41 -3.93 -7.89 6.75
N SER A 42 -4.65 -8.28 5.70
CA SER A 42 -4.04 -8.50 4.38
C SER A 42 -3.54 -7.15 3.85
N GLY A 43 -2.22 -7.02 3.72
CA GLY A 43 -1.55 -5.81 3.21
C GLY A 43 -1.00 -6.06 1.81
N VAL A 44 -1.20 -5.12 0.89
CA VAL A 44 -0.51 -5.14 -0.41
C VAL A 44 0.84 -4.45 -0.25
N HIS A 45 1.94 -5.17 -0.52
CA HIS A 45 3.27 -4.58 -0.59
C HIS A 45 3.39 -3.78 -1.89
N ILE A 46 3.50 -2.46 -1.77
CA ILE A 46 3.75 -1.52 -2.87
C ILE A 46 5.22 -1.11 -2.79
N PRO A 47 6.10 -1.55 -3.69
CA PRO A 47 7.53 -1.27 -3.62
C PRO A 47 7.82 0.23 -3.87
N VAL A 48 7.61 1.07 -2.86
CA VAL A 48 7.63 2.54 -2.96
C VAL A 48 8.99 3.05 -3.40
N ASP A 49 10.06 2.37 -2.99
CA ASP A 49 11.43 2.70 -3.40
C ASP A 49 11.66 2.51 -4.90
N GLU A 50 11.14 1.44 -5.48
CA GLU A 50 11.23 1.18 -6.92
C GLU A 50 10.38 2.17 -7.72
N PHE A 51 9.20 2.52 -7.21
CA PHE A 51 8.39 3.59 -7.79
C PHE A 51 9.12 4.93 -7.75
N GLY A 52 9.76 5.27 -6.63
CA GLY A 52 10.54 6.50 -6.47
C GLY A 52 11.74 6.56 -7.43
N ARG A 53 12.55 5.51 -7.48
CA ARG A 53 13.70 5.40 -8.41
C ARG A 53 13.25 5.52 -9.87
N THR A 54 12.17 4.83 -10.23
CA THR A 54 11.61 4.85 -11.58
C THR A 54 11.09 6.24 -11.93
N ALA A 55 10.40 6.92 -11.01
CA ALA A 55 9.88 8.27 -11.23
C ALA A 55 11.01 9.29 -11.49
N VAL A 56 12.08 9.24 -10.69
CA VAL A 56 13.24 10.14 -10.87
C VAL A 56 13.93 9.87 -12.20
N ARG A 57 14.18 8.61 -12.55
CA ARG A 57 14.74 8.24 -13.86
C ARG A 57 13.89 8.75 -15.02
N MET A 58 12.57 8.55 -14.93
CA MET A 58 11.64 9.02 -15.97
C MET A 58 11.61 10.54 -16.11
N ALA A 59 11.81 11.28 -15.01
CA ALA A 59 11.91 12.73 -15.03
C ALA A 59 13.22 13.19 -15.68
N GLU A 60 14.35 12.57 -15.31
CA GLU A 60 15.66 12.83 -15.92
C GLU A 60 15.63 12.63 -17.43
N GLU A 61 15.02 11.55 -17.92
CA GLU A 61 14.89 11.28 -19.36
C GLU A 61 14.11 12.37 -20.12
N ARG A 62 13.13 13.01 -19.46
CA ARG A 62 12.41 14.14 -20.05
C ARG A 62 13.24 15.42 -20.05
N ILE A 63 13.93 15.70 -18.95
CA ILE A 63 14.78 16.89 -18.80
C ILE A 63 15.91 16.86 -19.83
N ASN A 64 16.59 15.72 -19.96
CA ASN A 64 17.69 15.51 -20.89
C ASN A 64 17.21 15.28 -22.34
N LYS A 65 15.90 15.30 -22.60
CA LYS A 65 15.27 15.06 -23.91
C LYS A 65 15.66 13.74 -24.56
N THR A 66 16.17 12.77 -23.79
CA THR A 66 16.48 11.41 -24.26
C THR A 66 15.21 10.62 -24.54
N ARG A 67 14.09 11.00 -23.91
CA ARG A 67 12.75 10.47 -24.20
C ARG A 67 11.76 11.58 -24.51
N LYS A 68 11.13 11.50 -25.70
CA LYS A 68 10.10 12.46 -26.15
C LYS A 68 8.67 11.94 -26.01
N ILE A 69 8.48 10.62 -26.05
CA ILE A 69 7.16 9.98 -25.96
C ILE A 69 6.74 9.78 -24.51
N ALA A 70 5.44 9.89 -24.22
CA ALA A 70 4.89 9.54 -22.91
C ALA A 70 4.90 8.01 -22.74
N ILE A 71 5.30 7.54 -21.57
CA ILE A 71 5.29 6.13 -21.21
C ILE A 71 4.55 5.97 -19.88
N HIS A 72 3.79 4.90 -19.77
CA HIS A 72 3.09 4.49 -18.55
C HIS A 72 3.79 3.25 -18.01
N VAL A 73 4.28 3.31 -16.77
CA VAL A 73 5.02 2.20 -16.15
C VAL A 73 4.15 1.59 -15.07
N CYS A 74 3.82 0.31 -15.23
CA CYS A 74 3.14 -0.50 -14.22
C CYS A 74 4.17 -1.37 -13.51
N SER A 75 4.37 -1.15 -12.20
CA SER A 75 5.11 -2.09 -11.35
C SER A 75 4.11 -2.90 -10.55
N GLY A 76 4.20 -4.23 -10.62
CA GLY A 76 3.30 -5.14 -9.91
C GLY A 76 3.68 -5.24 -8.43
N GLY A 77 2.73 -5.01 -7.53
CA GLY A 77 2.87 -5.35 -6.11
C GLY A 77 2.46 -6.80 -5.88
N ALA A 78 3.25 -7.56 -5.14
CA ALA A 78 2.87 -8.91 -4.71
C ALA A 78 2.01 -8.81 -3.44
N ILE A 79 0.88 -9.53 -3.42
CA ILE A 79 0.09 -9.74 -2.21
C ILE A 79 0.85 -10.79 -1.37
N LYS A 80 1.28 -10.42 -0.17
CA LYS A 80 1.84 -11.37 0.81
C LYS A 80 0.78 -11.74 1.84
#